data_AF-A0A0T6B518-F1
#
_entry.id   AF-A0A0T6B518-F1
#
_cell.length_a   1.000
_cell.length_b   1.000
_cell.length_c   1.000
_cell.angle_alpha   90.00
_cell.angle_beta   90.00
_cell.angle_gamma   90.00
#
_symmetry.space_group_name_H-M   'P 1'
#
loop_
_entity.id
_entity.type
_entity.pdbx_description
1 polymer ?
#
loop_
_entity_poly.entity_id
_entity_poly.type
_entity_poly.pdbx_seq_one_letter_code
_entity_poly.pdbx_strand_id
1 'polypeptide(L)'
;MDSETGEGFQYVDQETGEVPGRGLLDSETGEIELIEKQPNLAMRRLFKVPPQYMKPKDIGEQDKAVTTKIGCADASPFSAMFFLFPSVFFFMPIMGCILAVLEITLHAWAHRKNAILRSKGINFIRYQSPMHGLASEFCAACRYESAKETIGKLQDKWNRRFIKFGIECIKQIA
;
A
#
# COMPACT_ATOMS: atom_id res chain seq x y z
N MET A 1 -43.91 -23.56 43.77
CA MET A 1 -43.52 -23.26 42.38
C MET A 1 -42.28 -22.44 42.46
N ASP A 2 -41.21 -23.20 42.51
CA ASP A 2 -39.87 -22.91 42.93
C ASP A 2 -39.13 -22.64 41.63
N SER A 3 -38.68 -21.40 41.52
CA SER A 3 -37.98 -20.83 40.38
C SER A 3 -36.69 -21.60 40.10
N GLU A 4 -36.76 -22.49 39.11
CA GLU A 4 -35.64 -23.25 38.54
C GLU A 4 -34.54 -22.31 38.02
N THR A 5 -33.47 -22.24 38.82
CA THR A 5 -32.05 -22.24 38.42
C THR A 5 -31.69 -21.59 37.08
N GLY A 6 -31.45 -20.28 37.12
CA GLY A 6 -30.67 -19.57 36.10
C GLY A 6 -29.19 -19.90 36.22
N GLU A 7 -28.79 -21.08 35.74
CA GLU A 7 -27.40 -21.51 35.69
C GLU A 7 -26.63 -20.67 34.67
N GLY A 8 -25.86 -19.69 35.16
CA GLY A 8 -24.98 -18.89 34.32
C GLY A 8 -23.77 -19.72 33.90
N PHE A 9 -23.75 -20.17 32.65
CA PHE A 9 -22.58 -20.82 32.07
C PHE A 9 -21.47 -19.79 31.83
N GLN A 10 -20.37 -19.93 32.58
CA GLN A 10 -19.16 -19.16 32.37
C GLN A 10 -18.15 -20.02 31.61
N TYR A 11 -18.15 -19.93 30.29
CA TYR A 11 -17.10 -20.53 29.48
C TYR A 11 -15.84 -19.65 29.57
N VAL A 12 -14.77 -20.20 30.13
CA VAL A 12 -13.44 -19.58 30.09
C VAL A 12 -12.79 -20.06 28.80
N ASP A 13 -12.41 -19.11 27.93
CA ASP A 13 -11.63 -19.44 26.75
C ASP A 13 -10.22 -19.91 27.20
N GLN A 14 -9.90 -21.16 26.88
CA GLN A 14 -8.64 -21.80 27.27
C GLN A 14 -7.45 -21.31 26.46
N GLU A 15 -7.67 -20.64 25.32
CA GLU A 15 -6.59 -20.16 24.44
C GLU A 15 -6.18 -18.72 24.77
N THR A 16 -7.14 -17.85 25.12
CA THR A 16 -6.88 -16.42 25.38
C THR A 16 -6.95 -16.04 26.87
N GLY A 17 -7.51 -16.90 27.73
CA GLY A 17 -7.69 -16.63 29.16
C GLY A 17 -8.67 -15.50 29.46
N GLU A 18 -9.48 -15.11 28.47
CA GLU A 18 -10.48 -14.07 28.64
C GLU A 18 -11.74 -14.66 29.27
N VAL A 19 -12.31 -13.90 30.21
CA VAL A 19 -13.64 -14.19 30.75
C VAL A 19 -14.63 -13.42 29.87
N PRO A 20 -15.32 -14.07 28.92
CA PRO A 20 -16.37 -13.39 28.17
C PRO A 20 -17.48 -12.97 29.14
N GLY A 21 -18.06 -11.80 28.90
CA GLY A 21 -19.15 -11.27 29.70
C GLY A 21 -20.32 -12.27 29.79
N ARG A 22 -21.14 -12.12 30.85
CA ARG A 22 -22.28 -12.99 31.14
C ARG A 22 -23.25 -13.00 29.94
N GLY A 23 -23.23 -14.07 29.16
CA GLY A 23 -24.19 -14.30 28.08
C GLY A 23 -25.52 -14.76 28.64
N LEU A 24 -26.62 -14.29 28.06
CA LEU A 24 -27.96 -14.82 28.34
C LEU A 24 -28.33 -15.75 27.18
N LEU A 25 -28.77 -16.96 27.51
CA LEU A 25 -29.23 -17.95 26.54
C LEU A 25 -30.71 -17.67 26.26
N ASP A 26 -31.05 -17.43 24.99
CA ASP A 26 -32.45 -17.30 24.60
C ASP A 26 -33.11 -18.69 24.59
N SER A 27 -34.20 -18.84 25.35
CA SER A 27 -34.95 -20.09 25.45
C SER A 27 -35.75 -20.43 24.19
N GLU A 28 -36.01 -19.48 23.29
CA GLU A 28 -36.75 -19.74 22.05
C GLU A 28 -35.85 -20.11 20.87
N THR A 29 -34.63 -19.55 20.79
CA THR A 29 -33.71 -19.78 19.66
C THR A 29 -32.45 -20.59 20.01
N GLY A 30 -32.09 -20.71 21.29
CA GLY A 30 -30.87 -21.39 21.73
C GLY A 30 -29.57 -20.63 21.41
N GLU A 31 -29.68 -19.39 20.93
CA GLU A 31 -28.53 -18.53 20.64
C GLU A 31 -28.08 -17.77 21.90
N ILE A 32 -26.78 -17.49 22.00
CA ILE A 32 -26.18 -16.76 23.13
C ILE A 32 -26.05 -15.29 22.73
N GLU A 33 -26.86 -14.43 23.34
CA GLU A 33 -26.73 -12.99 23.15
C GLU A 33 -25.75 -12.40 24.17
N LEU A 34 -24.73 -11.71 23.66
CA LEU A 34 -23.79 -10.94 24.47
C LEU A 34 -24.41 -9.58 24.79
N ILE A 35 -24.71 -9.32 26.07
CA ILE A 35 -25.21 -8.01 26.50
C ILE A 35 -24.07 -6.99 26.39
N GLU A 36 -23.99 -6.33 25.24
CA GLU A 36 -23.03 -5.25 25.00
C GLU A 36 -23.49 -3.98 25.74
N LYS A 37 -23.01 -3.78 26.98
CA LYS A 37 -23.12 -2.48 27.63
C LYS A 37 -22.12 -1.51 26.98
N GLN A 38 -22.62 -0.60 26.15
CA GLN A 38 -21.95 0.68 25.84
C GLN A 38 -22.79 1.85 26.40
N PRO A 39 -22.25 3.07 26.59
CA PRO A 39 -20.89 3.58 26.37
C PRO A 39 -20.31 4.27 27.64
N ASN A 40 -19.13 4.89 27.53
CA ASN A 40 -18.46 5.76 28.54
C ASN A 40 -17.39 5.11 29.42
N LEU A 41 -16.33 4.61 28.78
CA LEU A 41 -14.92 4.89 29.11
C LEU A 41 -14.09 4.19 28.05
N ALA A 42 -13.85 4.87 26.93
CA ALA A 42 -12.92 4.42 25.91
C ALA A 42 -11.49 4.51 26.47
N MET A 43 -11.14 3.60 27.38
CA MET A 43 -9.74 3.28 27.63
C MET A 43 -9.25 2.60 26.36
N ARG A 44 -8.70 3.40 25.44
CA ARG A 44 -7.98 2.89 24.27
C ARG A 44 -6.89 1.97 24.81
N ARG A 45 -7.13 0.66 24.81
CA ARG A 45 -6.09 -0.32 25.08
C ARG A 45 -5.11 -0.21 23.91
N LEU A 46 -4.04 0.56 24.10
CA LEU A 46 -2.92 0.56 23.17
C LEU A 46 -2.45 -0.88 23.05
N PHE A 47 -2.45 -1.40 21.84
CA PHE A 47 -1.91 -2.71 21.51
C PHE A 47 -0.45 -2.78 21.99
N LYS A 48 -0.18 -3.52 23.06
CA LYS A 48 1.17 -3.79 23.55
C LYS A 48 1.73 -4.96 22.77
N VAL A 49 2.57 -4.65 21.79
CA VAL A 49 3.36 -5.67 21.08
C VAL A 49 4.36 -6.29 22.07
N PRO A 50 4.43 -7.62 22.19
CA PRO A 50 5.43 -8.28 23.01
C PRO A 50 6.87 -7.84 22.63
N PRO A 51 7.75 -7.53 23.60
CA PRO A 51 9.08 -6.95 23.35
C PRO A 51 10.00 -7.88 22.52
N GLN A 52 9.65 -9.15 22.39
CA GLN A 52 10.37 -10.12 21.56
C GLN A 52 10.37 -9.79 20.06
N TYR A 53 9.39 -8.97 19.60
CA TYR A 53 9.32 -8.49 18.21
C TYR A 53 10.00 -7.14 18.00
N MET A 54 10.45 -6.47 19.07
CA MET A 54 11.21 -5.23 19.00
C MET A 54 12.71 -5.55 19.00
N LYS A 55 13.20 -6.16 17.91
CA LYS A 55 14.64 -6.07 17.63
C LYS A 55 14.92 -4.62 17.21
N PRO A 56 15.85 -3.90 17.85
CA PRO A 56 16.32 -2.64 17.30
C PRO A 56 16.83 -2.95 15.89
N LYS A 57 16.20 -2.36 14.89
CA LYS A 57 16.87 -2.21 13.60
C LYS A 57 18.14 -1.41 13.92
N ASP A 58 19.29 -1.94 13.54
CA ASP A 58 20.40 -1.08 13.19
C ASP A 58 19.84 -0.10 12.15
N ILE A 59 19.53 1.11 12.63
CA ILE A 59 19.24 2.25 11.79
C ILE A 59 20.59 2.54 11.16
N GLY A 60 20.83 1.87 10.03
CA GLY A 60 21.83 2.28 9.07
C GLY A 60 21.58 3.75 8.79
N GLU A 61 22.51 4.54 9.29
CA GLU A 61 22.64 5.97 9.16
C GLU A 61 22.60 6.37 7.68
N GLN A 62 21.40 6.65 7.16
CA GLN A 62 21.20 7.37 5.90
C GLN A 62 19.93 8.19 5.98
N ASP A 63 19.92 9.19 6.86
CA ASP A 63 18.92 10.25 6.84
C ASP A 63 19.53 11.56 7.32
N LYS A 64 20.52 12.11 6.59
CA LYS A 64 20.82 13.56 6.53
C LYS A 64 21.57 13.91 5.24
N ALA A 65 20.83 14.16 4.16
CA ALA A 65 21.08 15.26 3.23
C ALA A 65 20.02 15.29 2.11
N VAL A 66 18.74 15.49 2.46
CA VAL A 66 17.88 16.30 1.60
C VAL A 66 18.28 17.77 1.84
N THR A 67 19.51 18.10 1.44
CA THR A 67 19.81 19.46 1.03
C THR A 67 19.27 19.58 -0.37
N THR A 68 18.23 20.40 -0.52
CA THR A 68 17.94 21.18 -1.72
C THR A 68 19.24 21.84 -2.20
N LYS A 69 20.08 21.09 -2.90
CA LYS A 69 21.10 21.64 -3.79
C LYS A 69 20.36 21.96 -5.08
N ILE A 70 19.77 23.16 -5.09
CA ILE A 70 19.66 23.94 -6.31
C ILE A 70 21.11 24.28 -6.68
N GLY A 71 21.76 23.33 -7.36
CA GLY A 71 23.13 23.40 -7.82
C GLY A 71 23.10 23.21 -9.33
N CYS A 72 23.09 24.32 -10.06
CA CYS A 72 23.43 24.34 -11.47
C CYS A 72 24.77 23.65 -11.69
N ALA A 73 24.79 22.59 -12.50
CA ALA A 73 25.80 22.32 -13.54
C ALA A 73 25.60 20.89 -14.06
N ASP A 74 24.50 20.70 -14.75
CA ASP A 74 24.41 19.86 -15.95
C ASP A 74 23.13 20.34 -16.63
N ALA A 75 23.28 21.37 -17.45
CA ALA A 75 22.19 21.92 -18.25
C ALA A 75 21.81 20.89 -19.32
N SER A 76 21.17 19.81 -18.90
CA SER A 76 20.38 19.00 -19.81
C SER A 76 19.39 19.96 -20.47
N PRO A 77 19.25 19.94 -21.80
CA PRO A 77 18.31 20.81 -22.52
C PRO A 77 16.88 20.64 -21.97
N PHE A 78 16.62 19.50 -21.33
CA PHE A 78 15.37 19.16 -20.66
C PHE A 78 15.04 20.06 -19.46
N SER A 79 16.03 20.45 -18.64
CA SER A 79 15.80 21.33 -17.49
C SER A 79 15.41 22.75 -17.93
N ALA A 80 16.12 23.29 -18.93
CA ALA A 80 15.79 24.59 -19.51
C ALA A 80 14.42 24.59 -20.20
N MET A 81 14.02 23.46 -20.80
CA MET A 81 12.72 23.28 -21.44
C MET A 81 11.54 23.40 -20.46
N PHE A 82 11.68 22.94 -19.22
CA PHE A 82 10.63 23.09 -18.20
C PHE A 82 10.40 24.54 -17.78
N PHE A 83 11.44 25.37 -17.74
CA PHE A 83 11.31 26.79 -17.42
C PHE A 83 10.62 27.60 -18.54
N LEU A 84 10.75 27.15 -19.79
CA LEU A 84 10.07 27.75 -20.93
C LEU A 84 8.59 27.36 -21.01
N PHE A 85 8.20 26.23 -20.40
CA PHE A 85 6.85 25.69 -20.51
C PHE A 85 5.74 26.66 -20.02
N PRO A 86 5.85 27.29 -18.82
CA PRO A 86 4.87 28.28 -18.39
C PRO A 86 4.79 29.47 -19.36
N SER A 87 5.93 29.95 -19.85
CA SER A 87 5.97 31.10 -20.76
C SER A 87 5.24 30.82 -22.08
N VAL A 88 5.47 29.66 -22.69
CA VAL A 88 4.79 29.28 -23.94
C VAL A 88 3.28 29.12 -23.73
N PHE A 89 2.87 28.61 -22.57
CA PHE A 89 1.46 28.41 -22.25
C PHE A 89 0.69 29.74 -22.05
N PHE A 90 1.33 30.74 -21.42
CA PHE A 90 0.74 32.06 -21.20
C PHE A 90 0.75 32.93 -22.45
N PHE A 91 1.82 32.89 -23.26
CA PHE A 91 1.94 33.75 -24.44
C PHE A 91 1.21 33.18 -25.66
N MET A 92 1.08 31.85 -25.79
CA MET A 92 0.44 31.19 -26.93
C MET A 92 -0.36 29.96 -26.47
N PRO A 93 -1.58 30.15 -25.90
CA PRO A 93 -2.37 29.04 -25.35
C PRO A 93 -2.71 27.97 -26.41
N ILE A 94 -2.85 28.37 -27.67
CA ILE A 94 -3.08 27.45 -28.80
C ILE A 94 -1.92 26.46 -28.95
N MET A 95 -0.68 26.92 -28.86
CA MET A 95 0.50 26.06 -28.95
C MET A 95 0.60 25.12 -27.75
N GLY A 96 0.26 25.60 -26.54
CA GLY A 96 0.16 24.78 -25.35
C GLY A 96 -0.85 23.63 -25.52
N CYS A 97 -2.04 23.92 -26.05
CA CYS A 97 -3.05 22.91 -26.37
C CYS A 97 -2.55 21.89 -27.40
N ILE A 98 -1.88 22.34 -28.47
CA ILE A 98 -1.32 21.46 -29.50
C ILE A 98 -0.27 20.51 -28.89
N LEU A 99 0.64 21.04 -28.07
CA LEU A 99 1.66 20.24 -27.39
C LEU A 99 1.03 19.23 -26.41
N ALA A 100 -0.01 19.62 -25.68
CA ALA A 100 -0.73 18.72 -24.79
C ALA A 100 -1.40 17.57 -25.54
N VAL A 101 -2.09 17.86 -26.66
CA VAL A 101 -2.70 16.82 -27.50
C VAL A 101 -1.63 15.90 -28.10
N LEU A 102 -0.51 16.46 -28.57
CA LEU A 102 0.60 15.68 -29.11
C LEU A 102 1.20 14.76 -28.04
N GLU A 103 1.43 15.25 -26.82
CA GLU A 103 1.91 14.41 -25.73
C GLU A 103 0.91 13.30 -25.38
N ILE A 104 -0.38 13.61 -25.27
CA ILE A 104 -1.42 12.61 -24.97
C ILE A 104 -1.43 11.50 -26.03
N THR A 105 -1.34 11.87 -27.32
CA THR A 105 -1.33 10.90 -28.42
C THR A 105 -0.06 10.04 -28.41
N LEU A 106 1.12 10.63 -28.20
CA LEU A 106 2.38 9.89 -28.07
C LEU A 106 2.38 8.98 -26.84
N HIS A 107 1.84 9.44 -25.72
CA HIS A 107 1.71 8.68 -24.49
C HIS A 107 0.81 7.46 -24.67
N ALA A 108 -0.36 7.65 -25.29
CA ALA A 108 -1.28 6.56 -25.61
C ALA A 108 -0.66 5.57 -26.61
N TRP A 109 0.05 6.07 -27.62
CA TRP A 109 0.77 5.24 -28.58
C TRP A 109 1.86 4.40 -27.90
N ALA A 110 2.64 4.99 -27.00
CA ALA A 110 3.66 4.30 -26.23
C ALA A 110 3.05 3.18 -25.38
N HIS A 111 1.92 3.42 -24.71
CA HIS A 111 1.19 2.38 -24.00
C HIS A 111 0.75 1.24 -24.91
N ARG A 112 0.17 1.55 -26.07
CA ARG A 112 -0.29 0.53 -27.02
C ARG A 112 0.88 -0.32 -27.52
N LYS A 113 2.02 0.30 -27.85
CA LYS A 113 3.23 -0.40 -28.29
C LYS A 113 3.81 -1.26 -27.18
N ASN A 114 3.90 -0.74 -25.96
CA ASN A 114 4.39 -1.50 -24.81
C ASN A 114 3.47 -2.68 -24.46
N ALA A 115 2.16 -2.53 -24.59
CA ALA A 115 1.21 -3.63 -24.40
C ALA A 115 1.43 -4.77 -25.41
N ILE A 116 1.68 -4.43 -26.68
CA ILE A 116 2.00 -5.43 -27.73
C ILE A 116 3.35 -6.10 -27.47
N LEU A 117 4.35 -5.35 -26.99
CA LEU A 117 5.65 -5.94 -26.66
C LEU A 117 5.54 -6.90 -25.47
N ARG A 118 4.79 -6.52 -24.43
CA ARG A 118 4.51 -7.39 -23.29
C ARG A 118 3.78 -8.65 -23.69
N SER A 119 2.80 -8.58 -24.60
CA SER A 119 2.09 -9.78 -25.08
C SER A 119 3.00 -10.72 -25.87
N LYS A 120 4.08 -10.21 -26.47
CA LYS A 120 5.10 -11.01 -27.16
C LYS A 120 6.21 -11.53 -26.23
N GLY A 121 6.12 -11.25 -24.92
CA GLY A 121 7.15 -11.63 -23.93
C GLY A 121 8.41 -10.75 -23.98
N ILE A 122 8.41 -9.68 -24.79
CA ILE A 122 9.55 -8.78 -24.95
C ILE A 122 9.45 -7.69 -23.88
N ASN A 123 10.19 -7.84 -22.78
CA ASN A 123 10.16 -6.92 -21.64
C ASN A 123 11.39 -6.00 -21.52
N PHE A 124 12.40 -6.16 -22.38
CA PHE A 124 13.65 -5.40 -22.28
C PHE A 124 13.56 -4.00 -22.90
N ILE A 125 12.59 -3.74 -23.77
CA ILE A 125 12.37 -2.42 -24.41
C ILE A 125 11.07 -1.81 -23.89
N ARG A 126 11.13 -0.57 -23.42
CA ARG A 126 9.96 0.22 -23.03
C ARG A 126 10.00 1.57 -23.76
N TYR A 127 8.96 1.86 -24.53
CA TYR A 127 8.77 3.17 -25.14
C TYR A 127 8.19 4.16 -24.12
N GLN A 128 8.68 5.40 -24.12
CA GLN A 128 8.25 6.45 -23.20
C GLN A 128 8.08 7.78 -23.95
N SER A 129 7.03 8.53 -23.61
CA SER A 129 6.78 9.87 -24.14
C SER A 129 7.66 10.92 -23.44
N PRO A 130 8.01 12.03 -24.11
CA PRO A 130 8.95 13.01 -23.55
C PRO A 130 8.43 13.66 -22.27
N MET A 131 7.12 13.90 -22.14
CA MET A 131 6.52 14.42 -20.90
C MET A 131 5.81 13.33 -20.08
N HIS A 132 6.27 12.07 -20.17
CA HIS A 132 5.67 10.97 -19.44
C HIS A 132 5.59 11.21 -17.94
N GLY A 133 6.57 11.92 -17.34
CA GLY A 133 6.53 12.28 -15.92
C GLY A 133 5.22 12.98 -15.53
N LEU A 134 4.85 14.04 -16.27
CA LEU A 134 3.60 14.77 -16.06
C LEU A 134 2.39 13.94 -16.48
N ALA A 135 2.42 13.31 -17.65
CA ALA A 135 1.28 12.54 -18.16
C ALA A 135 0.94 11.32 -17.27
N SER A 136 1.93 10.72 -16.60
CA SER A 136 1.75 9.55 -15.74
C SER A 136 0.91 9.81 -14.50
N GLU A 137 0.89 11.06 -14.00
CA GLU A 137 0.10 11.44 -12.83
C GLU A 137 -1.40 11.48 -13.15
N PHE A 138 -1.76 11.84 -14.39
CA PHE A 138 -3.14 11.92 -14.84
C PHE A 138 -3.62 10.63 -15.52
N CYS A 139 -2.70 9.86 -16.11
CA CYS A 139 -3.03 8.62 -16.81
C CYS A 139 -3.32 7.48 -15.82
N ALA A 140 -4.57 7.00 -15.80
CA ALA A 140 -4.98 5.88 -14.95
C ALA A 140 -4.19 4.58 -15.23
N ALA A 141 -3.85 4.32 -16.49
CA ALA A 141 -3.07 3.14 -16.87
C ALA A 141 -1.64 3.18 -16.30
N CYS A 142 -0.98 4.34 -16.36
CA CYS A 142 0.32 4.55 -15.73
C CYS A 142 0.26 4.32 -14.22
N ARG A 143 -0.72 4.94 -13.55
CA ARG A 143 -0.89 4.79 -12.10
C ARG A 143 -1.13 3.34 -11.70
N TYR A 144 -1.95 2.62 -12.45
CA TYR A 144 -2.22 1.22 -12.20
C TYR A 144 -0.96 0.35 -12.37
N GLU A 145 -0.15 0.61 -13.40
CA GLU A 145 1.13 -0.10 -13.59
C GLU A 145 2.10 0.16 -12.44
N SER A 146 2.26 1.40 -11.99
CA SER A 146 3.12 1.74 -10.86
C SER A 146 2.64 1.11 -9.55
N ALA A 147 1.32 1.09 -9.33
CA ALA A 147 0.71 0.41 -8.18
C ALA A 147 0.97 -1.10 -8.23
N LYS A 148 0.77 -1.73 -9.40
CA LYS A 148 1.06 -3.15 -9.61
C LYS A 148 2.52 -3.49 -9.33
N GLU A 149 3.45 -2.66 -9.79
CA GLU A 149 4.88 -2.85 -9.51
C GLU A 149 5.19 -2.77 -8.01
N THR A 150 4.59 -1.80 -7.32
CA THR A 150 4.76 -1.62 -5.87
C THR A 150 4.20 -2.81 -5.09
N ILE A 151 3.00 -3.29 -5.46
CA ILE A 151 2.38 -4.48 -4.88
C ILE A 151 3.25 -5.71 -5.15
N GLY A 152 3.76 -5.88 -6.37
CA GLY A 152 4.66 -6.98 -6.72
C GLY A 152 5.91 -6.99 -5.85
N LYS A 153 6.56 -5.83 -5.63
CA LYS A 153 7.72 -5.71 -4.74
C LYS A 153 7.39 -6.10 -3.29
N LEU A 154 6.20 -5.74 -2.81
CA LEU A 154 5.73 -6.13 -1.47
C LEU A 154 5.49 -7.63 -1.37
N GLN A 155 4.80 -8.21 -2.36
CA GLN A 155 4.55 -9.65 -2.46
C GLN A 155 5.87 -10.43 -2.52
N ASP A 156 6.84 -9.99 -3.32
CA ASP A 156 8.16 -10.61 -3.39
C ASP A 156 8.90 -10.55 -2.05
N LYS A 157 8.79 -9.41 -1.35
CA LYS A 157 9.40 -9.25 -0.02
C LYS A 157 8.75 -10.17 1.00
N TRP A 158 7.44 -10.34 0.94
CA TRP A 158 6.71 -11.26 1.82
C TRP A 158 7.03 -12.71 1.49
N ASN A 159 7.04 -13.08 0.21
CA ASN A 159 7.37 -14.43 -0.24
C ASN A 159 8.78 -14.82 0.20
N ARG A 160 9.77 -13.92 0.06
CA ARG A 160 11.13 -14.13 0.57
C ARG A 160 11.17 -14.39 2.08
N ARG A 161 10.36 -13.68 2.87
CA ARG A 161 10.26 -13.91 4.32
C ARG A 161 9.59 -15.24 4.62
N PHE A 162 8.49 -15.54 3.94
CA PHE A 162 7.75 -16.77 4.12
C PHE A 162 8.62 -17.99 3.82
N ILE A 163 9.34 -18.00 2.69
CA ILE A 163 10.30 -19.06 2.35
C ILE A 163 11.36 -19.20 3.44
N LYS A 164 11.92 -18.08 3.93
CA LYS A 164 12.94 -18.12 4.99
C LYS A 164 12.40 -18.77 6.28
N PHE A 165 11.26 -18.32 6.78
CA PHE A 165 10.65 -18.87 8.01
C PHE A 165 10.15 -20.31 7.82
N GLY A 166 9.60 -20.65 6.65
CA GLY A 166 9.17 -22.00 6.32
C GLY A 166 10.34 -23.00 6.32
N ILE A 167 11.48 -22.61 5.73
CA ILE A 167 12.71 -23.42 5.76
C ILE A 167 13.24 -23.56 7.20
N GLU A 168 13.21 -22.49 8.01
CA GLU A 168 13.60 -22.55 9.42
C GLU A 168 12.71 -23.49 10.24
N CYS A 169 11.40 -23.51 9.98
CA CYS A 169 10.45 -24.41 10.65
C CYS A 169 10.71 -25.88 10.27
N ILE A 170 10.94 -26.17 8.98
CA ILE A 170 11.28 -27.53 8.52
C ILE A 170 12.59 -28.02 9.16
N LYS A 171 13.60 -27.14 9.29
CA LYS A 171 14.88 -27.47 9.94
C LYS A 171 14.77 -27.76 11.44
N GLN A 172 13.71 -27.32 12.12
CA GLN A 172 13.49 -27.61 13.54
C GLN A 172 12.77 -28.94 13.77
N ILE A 173 12.13 -29.49 12.73
CA ILE A 173 11.35 -30.73 12.78
C ILE A 173 12.18 -31.94 12.30
N ALA A 174 13.17 -31.73 11.43
CA ALA A 174 14.10 -32.74 10.93
C ALA A 174 15.36 -32.86 11.82
#